data_AF-T0S7T4-F1
#
_entry.id   AF-T0S7T4-F1
#
_cell.length_a   1.000
_cell.length_b   1.000
_cell.length_c   1.000
_cell.angle_alpha   90.00
_cell.angle_beta   90.00
_cell.angle_gamma   90.00
#
_symmetry.space_group_name_H-M   'P 1'
#
loop_
_entity.id
_entity.type
_entity.pdbx_description
1 polymer ?
#
loop_
_entity_poly.entity_id
_entity_poly.type
_entity_poly.pdbx_seq_one_letter_code
_entity_poly.pdbx_strand_id
1 'polypeptide(L)'
;MKLWKDKESIQEKGQEKEIELLLEHWQVTKETEKDLVVTIDTALDKEATIKIPARCVDKLENGQYKIFIKKGDRFSYIDKRSPANHKIMVGATVAKNLQRQSGNIPLYSDNVNIKLKQVFHEFDFLISQGLGFDRSFETIGEELKATYQETQHQLDKLDTKILEYVETTKTLPYEDT
;
A
#
# COMPACT_ATOMS: atom_id res chain seq x y z
N MET A 1 -9.53 -19.13 27.18
CA MET A 1 -9.44 -17.85 26.44
C MET A 1 -8.06 -17.59 25.80
N LYS A 2 -6.93 -18.10 26.32
CA LYS A 2 -5.59 -17.97 25.70
C LYS A 2 -5.46 -18.63 24.32
N LEU A 3 -5.94 -19.85 24.16
CA LEU A 3 -5.86 -20.64 22.92
C LEU A 3 -6.49 -20.00 21.67
N TRP A 4 -7.44 -19.08 21.85
CA TRP A 4 -8.11 -18.38 20.74
C TRP A 4 -7.28 -17.20 20.24
N LYS A 5 -6.70 -16.40 21.16
CA LYS A 5 -5.76 -15.32 20.81
C LYS A 5 -4.48 -15.85 20.17
N ASP A 6 -4.00 -17.00 20.62
CA ASP A 6 -2.78 -17.59 20.07
C ASP A 6 -2.99 -18.05 18.62
N LYS A 7 -4.17 -18.60 18.28
CA LYS A 7 -4.52 -18.98 16.90
C LYS A 7 -4.67 -17.79 15.97
N GLU A 8 -5.36 -16.71 16.39
CA GLU A 8 -5.45 -15.46 15.61
C GLU A 8 -4.06 -14.87 15.36
N SER A 9 -3.19 -14.84 16.39
CA SER A 9 -1.83 -14.31 16.26
C SER A 9 -0.93 -15.13 15.31
N ILE A 10 -1.18 -16.43 15.17
CA ILE A 10 -0.42 -17.33 14.28
C ILE A 10 -0.96 -17.22 12.85
N GLN A 11 -2.27 -17.03 12.66
CA GLN A 11 -2.89 -16.86 11.35
C GLN A 11 -2.52 -15.50 10.73
N GLU A 12 -2.47 -14.42 11.53
CA GLU A 12 -2.05 -13.08 11.08
C GLU A 12 -0.54 -12.98 10.82
N LYS A 13 0.31 -13.75 11.52
CA LYS A 13 1.76 -13.72 11.34
C LYS A 13 2.26 -14.41 10.07
N GLY A 14 1.45 -15.30 9.47
CA GLY A 14 1.87 -16.14 8.34
C GLY A 14 1.40 -15.65 6.96
N GLN A 15 0.42 -14.76 6.89
CA GLN A 15 -0.09 -14.26 5.61
C GLN A 15 0.68 -13.03 5.16
N GLU A 16 1.21 -13.07 3.93
CA GLU A 16 1.78 -11.86 3.32
C GLU A 16 0.70 -10.78 3.22
N LYS A 17 1.02 -9.62 3.80
CA LYS A 17 0.16 -8.44 3.80
C LYS A 17 -0.01 -7.90 2.38
N GLU A 18 -1.23 -7.44 2.12
CA GLU A 18 -1.58 -6.83 0.84
C GLU A 18 -1.09 -5.39 0.77
N ILE A 19 -0.74 -5.01 -0.44
CA ILE A 19 -0.39 -3.67 -0.87
C ILE A 19 -1.53 -3.21 -1.77
N GLU A 20 -2.22 -2.18 -1.34
CA GLU A 20 -3.27 -1.52 -2.12
C GLU A 20 -2.65 -0.34 -2.89
N LEU A 21 -2.97 -0.19 -4.17
CA LEU A 21 -2.53 0.94 -4.97
C LEU A 21 -3.66 1.47 -5.84
N LEU A 22 -3.75 2.80 -5.98
CA LEU A 22 -4.58 3.46 -6.97
C LEU A 22 -3.81 3.58 -8.29
N LEU A 23 -4.42 3.14 -9.38
CA LEU A 23 -3.93 3.27 -10.73
C LEU A 23 -4.73 4.30 -11.51
N GLU A 24 -4.00 5.18 -12.17
CA GLU A 24 -4.58 6.14 -13.10
C GLU A 24 -4.89 5.50 -14.45
N HIS A 25 -5.90 6.03 -15.12
CA HIS A 25 -6.34 5.55 -16.43
C HIS A 25 -5.21 5.50 -17.47
N TRP A 26 -4.32 6.49 -17.46
CA TRP A 26 -3.21 6.57 -18.41
C TRP A 26 -2.14 5.49 -18.19
N GLN A 27 -2.08 4.87 -17.01
CA GLN A 27 -1.20 3.73 -16.73
C GLN A 27 -1.71 2.44 -17.36
N VAL A 28 -3.02 2.36 -17.64
CA VAL A 28 -3.70 1.20 -18.20
C VAL A 28 -3.67 1.23 -19.73
N THR A 29 -3.11 0.21 -20.34
CA THR A 29 -3.07 0.06 -21.81
C THR A 29 -4.29 -0.71 -22.33
N LYS A 30 -4.73 -1.73 -21.59
CA LYS A 30 -5.83 -2.59 -22.01
C LYS A 30 -6.48 -3.28 -20.82
N GLU A 31 -7.80 -3.26 -20.79
CA GLU A 31 -8.59 -4.09 -19.90
C GLU A 31 -9.05 -5.35 -20.65
N THR A 32 -8.97 -6.50 -20.00
CA THR A 32 -9.47 -7.78 -20.51
C THR A 32 -10.21 -8.51 -19.40
N GLU A 33 -11.00 -9.52 -19.73
CA GLU A 33 -11.71 -10.34 -18.72
C GLU A 33 -10.77 -10.99 -17.69
N LYS A 34 -9.52 -11.24 -18.08
CA LYS A 34 -8.55 -11.96 -17.23
C LYS A 34 -7.54 -11.06 -16.55
N ASP A 35 -7.16 -9.96 -17.22
CA ASP A 35 -6.05 -9.12 -16.82
C ASP A 35 -6.33 -7.64 -17.10
N LEU A 36 -5.86 -6.77 -16.20
CA LEU A 36 -5.56 -5.38 -16.45
C LEU A 36 -4.10 -5.26 -16.91
N VAL A 37 -3.92 -4.76 -18.13
CA VAL A 37 -2.60 -4.60 -18.74
C VAL A 37 -2.12 -3.18 -18.51
N VAL A 38 -1.01 -3.03 -17.78
CA VAL A 38 -0.47 -1.73 -17.38
C VAL A 38 0.94 -1.53 -17.93
N THR A 39 1.28 -0.30 -18.27
CA THR A 39 2.66 0.07 -18.54
C THR A 39 3.37 0.45 -17.26
N ILE A 40 4.66 0.16 -17.19
CA ILE A 40 5.54 0.67 -16.15
C ILE A 40 6.83 1.20 -16.76
N ASP A 41 7.37 2.24 -16.15
CA ASP A 41 8.75 2.65 -16.37
C ASP A 41 9.64 1.91 -15.40
N THR A 42 10.66 1.23 -15.92
CA THR A 42 11.69 0.57 -15.11
C THR A 42 12.84 1.53 -14.82
N ALA A 43 13.64 1.25 -13.77
CA ALA A 43 14.77 2.09 -13.37
C ALA A 43 15.89 2.28 -14.42
N LEU A 44 15.79 1.60 -15.56
CA LEU A 44 16.77 1.62 -16.66
C LEU A 44 16.19 2.24 -17.95
N ASP A 45 15.18 3.11 -17.84
CA ASP A 45 14.49 3.77 -18.96
C ASP A 45 13.98 2.78 -20.02
N LYS A 46 13.46 1.64 -19.54
CA LYS A 46 12.74 0.68 -20.37
C LYS A 46 11.28 0.70 -19.95
N GLU A 47 10.43 1.06 -20.91
CA GLU A 47 9.00 0.77 -20.84
C GLU A 47 8.80 -0.75 -20.86
N ALA A 48 7.96 -1.23 -19.96
CA ALA A 48 7.54 -2.61 -19.92
C ALA A 48 6.05 -2.70 -19.64
N THR A 49 5.48 -3.86 -19.96
CA THR A 49 4.08 -4.15 -19.71
C THR A 49 3.96 -5.22 -18.64
N ILE A 50 3.07 -4.98 -17.68
CA ILE A 50 2.69 -5.94 -16.65
C ILE A 50 1.24 -6.34 -16.85
N LYS A 51 0.93 -7.62 -16.66
CA LYS A 51 -0.44 -8.11 -16.57
C LYS A 51 -0.81 -8.32 -15.11
N ILE A 52 -1.78 -7.57 -14.63
CA ILE A 52 -2.35 -7.69 -13.29
C ILE A 52 -3.64 -8.50 -13.43
N PRO A 53 -3.74 -9.69 -12.81
CA PRO A 53 -4.96 -10.49 -12.89
C PRO A 53 -6.19 -9.72 -12.39
N ALA A 54 -7.32 -9.85 -13.09
CA ALA A 54 -8.56 -9.14 -12.76
C ALA A 54 -9.04 -9.38 -11.31
N ARG A 55 -8.73 -10.55 -10.72
CA ARG A 55 -9.00 -10.85 -9.29
C ARG A 55 -8.29 -9.92 -8.30
N CYS A 56 -7.25 -9.21 -8.75
CA CYS A 56 -6.46 -8.27 -7.96
C CYS A 56 -6.90 -6.82 -8.22
N VAL A 57 -7.98 -6.59 -8.98
CA VAL A 57 -8.36 -5.28 -9.50
C VAL A 57 -9.82 -4.99 -9.19
N ASP A 58 -10.06 -3.89 -8.50
CA ASP A 58 -11.38 -3.28 -8.36
C ASP A 58 -11.46 -2.03 -9.22
N LYS A 59 -12.41 -2.01 -10.15
CA LYS A 59 -12.68 -0.82 -10.97
C LYS A 59 -13.63 0.09 -10.20
N LEU A 60 -13.23 1.34 -10.02
CA LEU A 60 -14.00 2.34 -9.30
C LEU A 60 -15.00 3.04 -10.25
N GLU A 61 -16.05 3.62 -9.68
CA GLU A 61 -17.11 4.31 -10.45
C GLU A 61 -16.58 5.51 -11.24
N ASN A 62 -15.52 6.16 -10.76
CA ASN A 62 -14.83 7.26 -11.43
C ASN A 62 -13.88 6.80 -12.56
N GLY A 63 -13.84 5.49 -12.84
CA GLY A 63 -13.05 4.86 -13.88
C GLY A 63 -11.61 4.49 -13.49
N GLN A 64 -11.12 4.95 -12.33
CA GLN A 64 -9.82 4.54 -11.80
C GLN A 64 -9.83 3.07 -11.37
N TYR A 65 -8.65 2.49 -11.16
CA TYR A 65 -8.51 1.11 -10.70
C TYR A 65 -7.80 1.07 -9.36
N LYS A 66 -8.33 0.29 -8.43
CA LYS A 66 -7.65 -0.06 -7.19
C LYS A 66 -7.10 -1.47 -7.34
N ILE A 67 -5.82 -1.67 -7.07
CA ILE A 67 -5.19 -2.98 -7.15
C ILE A 67 -4.74 -3.48 -5.79
N PHE A 68 -4.84 -4.78 -5.57
CA PHE A 68 -4.46 -5.46 -4.33
C PHE A 68 -3.43 -6.55 -4.66
N ILE A 69 -2.18 -6.33 -4.26
CA ILE A 69 -1.07 -7.22 -4.57
C ILE A 69 -0.21 -7.49 -3.34
N LYS A 70 0.35 -8.69 -3.23
CA LYS A 70 1.28 -9.05 -2.15
C LYS A 70 2.73 -8.91 -2.60
N LYS A 71 3.66 -8.78 -1.66
CA LYS A 71 5.09 -8.61 -1.97
C LYS A 71 5.64 -9.76 -2.80
N GLY A 72 5.23 -10.99 -2.49
CA GLY A 72 5.64 -12.23 -3.13
C GLY A 72 4.84 -12.61 -4.38
N ASP A 73 3.77 -11.87 -4.72
CA ASP A 73 2.98 -12.14 -5.91
C ASP A 73 3.84 -12.04 -7.18
N ARG A 74 3.53 -12.87 -8.17
CA ARG A 74 4.34 -13.02 -9.39
C ARG A 74 3.51 -12.60 -10.60
N PHE A 75 3.98 -11.57 -11.28
CA PHE A 75 3.29 -10.98 -12.43
C PHE A 75 4.06 -11.22 -13.72
N SER A 76 3.33 -11.43 -14.81
CA SER A 76 3.94 -11.48 -16.15
C SER A 76 4.47 -10.11 -16.53
N TYR A 77 5.75 -10.07 -16.88
CA TYR A 77 6.47 -8.89 -17.32
C TYR A 77 6.92 -9.09 -18.77
N ILE A 78 6.71 -8.08 -19.60
CA ILE A 78 7.09 -8.06 -21.02
C ILE A 78 7.91 -6.79 -21.27
N ASP A 79 9.18 -6.96 -21.62
CA ASP A 79 10.07 -5.86 -22.02
C ASP A 79 9.70 -5.40 -23.44
N LYS A 80 9.42 -4.11 -23.64
CA LYS A 80 9.08 -3.56 -24.96
C LYS A 80 10.21 -3.79 -25.98
N ARG A 81 11.46 -3.82 -25.55
CA ARG A 81 12.64 -4.07 -26.42
C ARG A 81 12.86 -5.55 -26.72
N SER A 82 12.22 -6.46 -25.99
CA SER A 82 12.32 -7.90 -26.22
C SER A 82 11.01 -8.63 -25.87
N PRO A 83 9.94 -8.43 -26.66
CA PRO A 83 8.60 -8.94 -26.34
C PRO A 83 8.51 -10.47 -26.27
N ALA A 84 9.39 -11.17 -27.00
CA ALA A 84 9.48 -12.63 -26.98
C ALA A 84 10.03 -13.19 -25.66
N ASN A 85 10.68 -12.36 -24.84
CA ASN A 85 11.27 -12.77 -23.57
C ASN A 85 10.29 -12.48 -22.42
N HIS A 86 9.43 -13.44 -22.12
CA HIS A 86 8.56 -13.38 -20.95
C HIS A 86 9.38 -13.53 -19.67
N LYS A 87 9.24 -12.57 -18.76
CA LYS A 87 9.84 -12.65 -17.42
C LYS A 87 8.77 -12.54 -16.35
N ILE A 88 9.19 -12.75 -15.11
CA ILE A 88 8.34 -12.59 -13.94
C ILE A 88 8.88 -11.43 -13.11
N MET A 89 7.98 -10.54 -12.69
CA MET A 89 8.27 -9.48 -11.73
C MET A 89 7.52 -9.76 -10.42
N VAL A 90 8.18 -9.54 -9.29
CA VAL A 90 7.58 -9.71 -7.97
C VAL A 90 6.76 -8.48 -7.56
N GLY A 91 5.69 -8.68 -6.80
CA GLY A 91 4.72 -7.64 -6.45
C GLY A 91 5.31 -6.43 -5.74
N ALA A 92 6.33 -6.64 -4.89
CA ALA A 92 7.07 -5.53 -4.28
C ALA A 92 7.71 -4.59 -5.34
N THR A 93 8.24 -5.16 -6.41
CA THR A 93 8.84 -4.41 -7.52
C THR A 93 7.75 -3.78 -8.41
N VAL A 94 6.63 -4.48 -8.62
CA VAL A 94 5.48 -3.93 -9.34
C VAL A 94 4.95 -2.67 -8.65
N ALA A 95 4.67 -2.76 -7.34
CA ALA A 95 4.21 -1.63 -6.53
C ALA A 95 5.15 -0.42 -6.63
N LYS A 96 6.46 -0.66 -6.51
CA LYS A 96 7.47 0.41 -6.59
C LYS A 96 7.52 1.10 -7.95
N ASN A 97 7.40 0.36 -9.05
CA ASN A 97 7.43 0.96 -10.38
C ASN A 97 6.14 1.75 -10.66
N LEU A 98 4.98 1.24 -10.25
CA LEU A 98 3.70 1.93 -10.39
C LEU A 98 3.68 3.24 -9.58
N GLN A 99 4.11 3.18 -8.32
CA GLN A 99 4.30 4.37 -7.47
C GLN A 99 5.20 5.41 -8.13
N ARG A 100 6.36 4.97 -8.64
CA ARG A 100 7.33 5.89 -9.24
C ARG A 100 6.77 6.60 -10.48
N GLN A 101 5.89 5.92 -11.21
CA GLN A 101 5.32 6.44 -12.44
C GLN A 101 4.20 7.45 -12.18
N SER A 102 3.27 7.15 -11.26
CA SER A 102 2.12 8.04 -10.99
C SER A 102 2.29 8.98 -9.82
N GLY A 103 3.27 8.74 -8.93
CA GLY A 103 3.37 9.42 -7.64
C GLY A 103 2.49 8.80 -6.55
N ASN A 104 1.50 7.98 -6.91
CA ASN A 104 0.56 7.38 -5.96
C ASN A 104 1.29 6.48 -4.95
N ILE A 105 1.06 6.73 -3.67
CA ILE A 105 1.75 6.02 -2.58
C ILE A 105 1.04 4.68 -2.33
N PRO A 106 1.77 3.55 -2.34
CA PRO A 106 1.19 2.25 -2.01
C PRO A 106 0.74 2.18 -0.55
N LEU A 107 -0.51 1.78 -0.35
CA LEU A 107 -1.10 1.50 0.95
C LEU A 107 -0.66 0.10 1.41
N TYR A 108 0.24 0.04 2.38
CA TYR A 108 0.50 -1.19 3.10
C TYR A 108 -0.52 -1.29 4.23
N SER A 109 -1.31 -2.37 4.28
CA SER A 109 -2.53 -2.50 5.09
C SER A 109 -2.42 -2.03 6.56
N ASP A 110 -1.22 -2.04 7.17
CA ASP A 110 -1.03 -1.88 8.61
C ASP A 110 -0.07 -0.75 9.04
N ASN A 111 0.30 0.21 8.18
CA ASN A 111 1.16 1.33 8.60
C ASN A 111 0.44 2.67 8.58
N VAL A 112 -0.06 3.09 9.75
CA VAL A 112 -0.77 4.36 9.96
C VAL A 112 0.08 5.57 9.53
N ASN A 113 1.40 5.53 9.72
CA ASN A 113 2.30 6.60 9.26
C ASN A 113 2.39 6.69 7.72
N ILE A 114 2.21 5.58 7.01
CA ILE A 114 2.17 5.57 5.54
C ILE A 114 0.84 6.11 5.05
N LYS A 115 -0.28 5.72 5.69
CA LYS A 115 -1.61 6.30 5.41
C LYS A 115 -1.60 7.82 5.60
N LEU A 116 -1.03 8.32 6.69
CA LEU A 116 -0.94 9.75 6.96
C LEU A 116 -0.15 10.50 5.87
N LYS A 117 1.00 9.97 5.44
CA LYS A 117 1.81 10.56 4.34
C LYS A 117 1.07 10.60 3.01
N GLN A 118 0.21 9.61 2.75
CA GLN A 118 -0.57 9.55 1.53
C GLN A 118 -1.66 10.60 1.51
N VAL A 119 -2.41 10.75 2.61
CA VAL A 119 -3.45 11.78 2.70
C VAL A 119 -2.83 13.17 2.45
N PHE A 120 -1.61 13.43 2.96
CA PHE A 120 -0.89 14.66 2.63
C PHE A 120 -0.54 14.78 1.14
N HIS A 121 -0.08 13.71 0.50
CA HIS A 121 0.30 13.75 -0.91
C HIS A 121 -0.91 13.97 -1.84
N GLU A 122 -2.03 13.30 -1.57
CA GLU A 122 -3.28 13.47 -2.31
C GLU A 122 -3.84 14.90 -2.14
N PHE A 123 -3.74 15.43 -0.93
CA PHE A 123 -4.09 16.83 -0.64
C PHE A 123 -3.22 17.82 -1.42
N ASP A 124 -1.90 17.64 -1.42
CA ASP A 124 -0.95 18.46 -2.18
C ASP A 124 -1.20 18.38 -3.70
N PHE A 125 -1.53 17.18 -4.21
CA PHE A 125 -1.86 16.97 -5.61
C PHE A 125 -3.11 17.76 -6.02
N LEU A 126 -4.20 17.70 -5.25
CA LEU A 126 -5.42 18.47 -5.57
C LEU A 126 -5.19 19.98 -5.56
N ILE A 127 -4.40 20.47 -4.62
CA ILE A 127 -3.95 21.88 -4.59
C ILE A 127 -3.18 22.21 -5.88
N SER A 128 -2.27 21.33 -6.31
CA SER A 128 -1.46 21.56 -7.52
C SER A 128 -2.27 21.62 -8.82
N GLN A 129 -3.43 20.95 -8.88
CA GLN A 129 -4.30 20.92 -10.07
C GLN A 129 -5.33 22.07 -10.08
N GLY A 130 -5.37 22.92 -9.05
CA GLY A 130 -6.33 24.04 -8.97
C GLY A 130 -7.78 23.61 -8.73
N LEU A 131 -8.00 22.36 -8.33
CA LEU A 131 -9.32 21.81 -7.96
C LEU A 131 -9.63 22.24 -6.52
N GLY A 132 -10.14 23.47 -6.38
CA GLY A 132 -10.58 24.01 -5.11
C GLY A 132 -12.02 23.61 -4.76
N PHE A 133 -12.22 23.12 -3.53
CA PHE A 133 -13.49 23.08 -2.79
C PHE A 133 -14.67 22.33 -3.44
N ASP A 134 -14.44 21.12 -3.94
CA ASP A 134 -15.50 20.16 -4.26
C ASP A 134 -15.67 19.11 -3.13
N ARG A 135 -16.66 18.20 -3.25
CA ARG A 135 -16.90 17.10 -2.29
C ARG A 135 -15.66 16.22 -2.05
N SER A 136 -14.75 16.16 -3.02
CA SER A 136 -13.51 15.39 -2.95
C SER A 136 -12.57 15.95 -1.89
N PHE A 137 -12.50 17.28 -1.76
CA PHE A 137 -11.70 17.97 -0.74
C PHE A 137 -12.23 17.75 0.69
N GLU A 138 -13.56 17.77 0.88
CA GLU A 138 -14.18 17.44 2.17
C GLU A 138 -13.91 15.99 2.59
N THR A 139 -13.98 15.06 1.63
CA THR A 139 -13.74 13.63 1.87
C THR A 139 -12.30 13.39 2.35
N ILE A 140 -11.31 14.02 1.69
CA ILE A 140 -9.90 13.93 2.11
C ILE A 140 -9.67 14.60 3.47
N GLY A 141 -10.38 15.69 3.77
CA GLY A 141 -10.33 16.33 5.08
C GLY A 141 -10.81 15.41 6.21
N GLU A 142 -11.91 14.67 6.00
CA GLU A 142 -12.40 13.68 6.96
C GLU A 142 -11.46 12.46 7.06
N GLU A 143 -10.89 11.99 5.95
CA GLU A 143 -9.89 10.91 5.97
C GLU A 143 -8.60 11.32 6.70
N LEU A 144 -8.16 12.58 6.55
CA LEU A 144 -7.02 13.13 7.28
C LEU A 144 -7.29 13.13 8.78
N LYS A 145 -8.47 13.62 9.19
CA LYS A 145 -8.89 13.68 10.59
C LYS A 145 -8.96 12.28 11.21
N ALA A 146 -9.58 11.32 10.52
CA ALA A 146 -9.67 9.94 10.98
C ALA A 146 -8.28 9.29 11.10
N THR A 147 -7.42 9.48 10.10
CA THR A 147 -6.06 8.92 10.10
C THR A 147 -5.20 9.54 11.21
N TYR A 148 -5.34 10.84 11.46
CA TYR A 148 -4.68 11.51 12.58
C TYR A 148 -5.11 10.95 13.93
N GLN A 149 -6.42 10.75 14.13
CA GLN A 149 -6.97 10.17 15.37
C GLN A 149 -6.47 8.74 15.60
N GLU A 150 -6.43 7.92 14.55
CA GLU A 150 -5.85 6.57 14.63
C GLU A 150 -4.35 6.62 14.95
N THR A 151 -3.62 7.59 14.39
CA THR A 151 -2.19 7.79 14.71
C THR A 151 -1.99 8.08 16.19
N GLN A 152 -2.80 8.99 16.76
CA GLN A 152 -2.75 9.30 18.20
C GLN A 152 -3.04 8.05 19.04
N HIS A 153 -4.06 7.28 18.68
CA HIS A 153 -4.41 6.06 19.40
C HIS A 153 -3.28 5.01 19.37
N GLN A 154 -2.54 4.90 18.27
CA GLN A 154 -1.38 4.01 18.18
C GLN A 154 -0.19 4.51 19.02
N LEU A 155 0.01 5.84 19.13
CA LEU A 155 1.01 6.42 20.01
C LEU A 155 0.68 6.15 21.48
N ASP A 156 -0.58 6.30 21.90
CA ASP A 156 -1.01 5.99 23.28
C ASP A 156 -0.75 4.52 23.65
N LYS A 157 -0.97 3.59 22.71
CA LYS A 157 -0.66 2.17 22.90
C LYS A 157 0.85 1.93 23.04
N LEU A 158 1.67 2.65 22.28
CA LEU A 158 3.12 2.58 22.39
C LEU A 158 3.60 3.12 23.74
N ASP A 159 3.08 4.26 24.18
CA ASP A 159 3.39 4.83 25.49
C ASP A 159 2.99 3.88 26.63
N THR A 160 1.81 3.26 26.54
CA THR A 160 1.36 2.25 27.51
C THR A 160 2.33 1.06 27.55
N LYS A 161 2.75 0.54 26.38
CA LYS A 161 3.73 -0.55 26.31
C LYS A 161 5.10 -0.15 26.84
N ILE A 162 5.55 1.09 26.61
CA ILE A 162 6.81 1.62 27.15
C ILE A 162 6.71 1.65 28.68
N LEU A 163 5.60 2.12 29.24
CA LEU A 163 5.37 2.12 30.69
C LEU A 163 5.38 0.70 31.27
N GLU A 164 4.64 -0.24 30.67
CA GLU A 164 4.65 -1.66 31.07
C GLU A 164 6.07 -2.25 31.01
N TYR A 165 6.83 -1.94 29.95
CA TYR A 165 8.21 -2.40 29.80
C TYR A 165 9.15 -1.79 30.85
N VAL A 166 8.99 -0.51 31.16
CA VAL A 166 9.76 0.17 32.22
C VAL A 166 9.42 -0.37 33.61
N GLU A 167 8.15 -0.69 33.88
CA GLU A 167 7.75 -1.30 35.14
C GLU A 167 8.27 -2.72 35.30
N THR A 168 8.14 -3.55 34.26
CA THR A 168 8.64 -4.94 34.28
C THR A 168 10.15 -4.99 34.46
N THR A 169 10.91 -4.10 33.81
CA THR A 169 12.37 -4.02 33.97
C THR A 169 12.81 -3.51 35.35
N LYS A 170 12.03 -2.65 36.02
CA LYS A 170 12.28 -2.26 37.42
C LYS A 170 12.06 -3.41 38.41
N THR A 171 11.21 -4.38 38.08
CA THR A 171 10.91 -5.54 38.94
C THR A 171 11.81 -6.75 38.72
N LEU A 172 12.67 -6.73 37.69
CA LEU A 172 13.68 -7.77 37.50
C LEU A 172 14.83 -7.54 38.47
N PRO A 173 15.19 -8.52 39.32
CA PRO A 173 16.37 -8.39 40.17
C PRO A 173 17.61 -8.28 39.28
N TYR A 174 18.49 -7.34 39.64
CA TYR A 174 19.79 -7.20 39.01
C TYR A 174 20.62 -8.44 39.37
N GLU A 175 20.77 -9.39 38.45
CA GLU A 175 21.76 -10.46 38.60
C GLU A 175 23.11 -9.92 38.13
N ASP A 176 23.98 -9.62 39.10
CA ASP A 176 25.41 -9.40 38.87
C ASP A 176 26.02 -10.67 38.23
N THR A 177 26.49 -10.57 37.00
CA THR A 177 27.44 -11.53 36.38
C THR A 177 28.77 -10.85 36.11
#